data_AF-A0A8J7EI30-F1
#
_entry.id   AF-A0A8J7EI30-F1
#
_cell.length_a   1.000
_cell.length_b   1.000
_cell.length_c   1.000
_cell.angle_alpha   90.00
_cell.angle_beta   90.00
_cell.angle_gamma   90.00
#
_symmetry.space_group_name_H-M   'P 1'
#
loop_
_entity.id
_entity.type
_entity.pdbx_description
1 polymer ?
#
loop_
_entity_poly.entity_id
_entity_poly.type
_entity_poly.pdbx_seq_one_letter_code
_entity_poly.pdbx_strand_id
1 'polypeptide(L)'
;MSSLLIKSAETLLPINLSSLLALPQMSDEQFYDFCRTNPDLRIERNANGEIVVMPPAFSDTENRNGRVFRQLYVWAEADGTEEVFDSSLGFTLQNGAMRSPDAAWILVDRWNRLEPEQQASFAPIAPDFVVELRSSSDTLASLQDKMPEYVANGMRLGWLIDRKHRQVHV
;
A
#
# COMPACT_ATOMS: atom_id res chain seq x y z
N MET A 1 10.14 -27.16 -10.41
CA MET A 1 8.81 -26.93 -9.81
C MET A 1 9.02 -26.76 -8.32
N SER A 2 8.89 -25.55 -7.82
CA SER A 2 8.95 -25.28 -6.39
C SER A 2 7.68 -24.55 -6.02
N SER A 3 6.72 -25.29 -5.47
CA SER A 3 5.44 -24.75 -5.00
C SER A 3 5.54 -24.46 -3.50
N LEU A 4 5.08 -23.28 -3.10
CA LEU A 4 4.77 -22.96 -1.71
C LEU A 4 3.25 -22.92 -1.58
N LEU A 5 2.67 -23.94 -0.96
CA LEU A 5 1.26 -23.98 -0.59
C LEU A 5 1.13 -23.68 0.89
N ILE A 6 0.45 -22.57 1.24
CA ILE A 6 0.12 -22.26 2.63
C ILE A 6 -1.39 -22.08 2.73
N LYS A 7 -2.03 -23.05 3.39
CA LYS A 7 -3.38 -22.96 3.92
C LYS A 7 -3.25 -22.97 5.44
N SER A 8 -3.73 -21.93 6.10
CA SER A 8 -3.84 -21.87 7.56
C SER A 8 -5.13 -21.16 7.93
N ALA A 9 -5.99 -21.86 8.66
CA ALA A 9 -7.23 -21.34 9.21
C ALA A 9 -6.92 -20.41 10.40
N GLU A 10 -7.57 -19.26 10.42
CA GLU A 10 -7.79 -18.34 11.56
C GLU A 10 -6.57 -17.74 12.27
N THR A 11 -5.34 -17.99 11.84
CA THR A 11 -4.18 -17.24 12.37
C THR A 11 -3.11 -17.07 11.29
N LEU A 12 -2.69 -15.82 11.09
CA LEU A 12 -1.51 -15.49 10.31
C LEU A 12 -0.28 -16.04 11.05
N LEU A 13 0.35 -17.08 10.49
CA LEU A 13 1.65 -17.55 10.94
C LEU A 13 2.72 -16.89 10.06
N PRO A 14 3.41 -15.85 10.56
CA PRO A 14 4.49 -15.24 9.79
C PRO A 14 5.60 -16.26 9.59
N ILE A 15 5.93 -16.57 8.33
CA ILE A 15 7.14 -17.33 8.03
C ILE A 15 8.29 -16.33 8.01
N ASN A 16 9.06 -16.31 9.09
CA ASN A 16 10.27 -15.51 9.14
C ASN A 16 11.41 -16.26 8.42
N LEU A 17 11.66 -15.87 7.16
CA LEU A 17 12.72 -16.45 6.32
C LEU A 17 14.10 -15.82 6.57
N SER A 18 14.20 -14.74 7.35
CA SER A 18 15.45 -13.99 7.53
C SER A 18 16.55 -14.80 8.23
N SER A 19 16.18 -15.82 9.02
CA SER A 19 17.13 -16.74 9.67
C SER A 19 17.63 -17.85 8.74
N LEU A 20 16.88 -18.17 7.68
CA LEU A 20 17.21 -19.22 6.70
C LEU A 20 17.96 -18.68 5.48
N LEU A 21 17.79 -17.38 5.23
CA LEU A 21 18.26 -16.71 4.04
C LEU A 21 18.94 -15.43 4.53
N ALA A 22 20.26 -15.48 4.72
CA ALA A 22 21.09 -14.27 4.83
C ALA A 22 21.15 -13.59 3.44
N LEU A 23 19.99 -13.24 2.91
CA LEU A 23 19.87 -12.56 1.64
C LEU A 23 20.13 -11.07 1.90
N PRO A 24 21.00 -10.44 1.10
CA PRO A 24 21.07 -8.98 1.10
C PRO A 24 19.70 -8.40 0.80
N GLN A 25 19.42 -7.21 1.35
CA GLN A 25 18.19 -6.47 1.06
C GLN A 25 18.04 -6.29 -0.45
N MET A 26 16.83 -6.55 -0.98
CA MET A 26 16.57 -6.40 -2.41
C MET A 26 16.68 -4.94 -2.82
N SER A 27 17.39 -4.67 -3.92
CA SER A 27 17.27 -3.38 -4.60
C SER A 27 15.84 -3.16 -5.09
N ASP A 28 15.51 -1.92 -5.47
CA ASP A 28 14.17 -1.61 -6.02
C ASP A 28 13.87 -2.42 -7.28
N GLU A 29 14.86 -2.61 -8.15
CA GLU A 29 14.75 -3.46 -9.34
C GLU A 29 14.50 -4.93 -8.98
N GLN A 30 15.25 -5.48 -8.02
CA GLN A 30 15.05 -6.85 -7.56
C GLN A 30 13.69 -7.04 -6.89
N PHE A 31 13.23 -6.07 -6.13
CA PHE A 31 11.92 -6.08 -5.50
C PHE A 31 10.79 -5.98 -6.55
N TYR A 32 10.97 -5.15 -7.57
CA TYR A 32 10.04 -5.05 -8.69
C TYR A 32 9.93 -6.38 -9.45
N ASP A 33 11.07 -7.01 -9.78
CA ASP A 33 11.10 -8.32 -10.43
C ASP A 33 10.54 -9.44 -9.56
N PHE A 34 10.74 -9.36 -8.24
CA PHE A 34 10.11 -10.24 -7.27
C PHE A 34 8.59 -10.13 -7.35
N CYS A 35 8.03 -8.91 -7.38
CA CYS A 35 6.59 -8.70 -7.51
C CYS A 35 6.07 -9.24 -8.85
N ARG A 36 6.78 -8.99 -9.96
CA ARG A 36 6.40 -9.49 -11.30
C ARG A 36 6.40 -11.00 -11.42
N THR A 37 7.32 -11.67 -10.71
CA THR A 37 7.41 -13.13 -10.72
C THR A 37 6.32 -13.77 -9.83
N ASN A 38 5.69 -12.99 -8.96
CA ASN A 38 4.64 -13.42 -8.05
C ASN A 38 3.35 -12.58 -8.25
N PRO A 39 2.76 -12.59 -9.46
CA PRO A 39 1.66 -11.69 -9.81
C PRO A 39 0.37 -11.93 -9.03
N ASP A 40 0.22 -13.10 -8.40
CA ASP A 40 -0.96 -13.47 -7.61
C ASP A 40 -0.89 -12.97 -6.16
N LEU A 41 0.23 -12.36 -5.74
CA LEU A 41 0.44 -11.89 -4.38
C LEU A 41 0.22 -10.38 -4.25
N ARG A 42 -0.39 -9.97 -3.13
CA ARG A 42 -0.36 -8.57 -2.68
C ARG A 42 0.87 -8.37 -1.82
N ILE A 43 1.80 -7.52 -2.26
CA ILE A 43 3.13 -7.39 -1.67
C ILE A 43 3.37 -5.93 -1.31
N GLU A 44 3.88 -5.68 -0.10
CA GLU A 44 4.52 -4.43 0.30
C GLU A 44 5.97 -4.69 0.71
N ARG A 45 6.78 -3.63 0.73
CA ARG A 45 8.12 -3.61 1.34
C ARG A 45 8.19 -2.46 2.33
N ASN A 46 8.62 -2.70 3.57
CA ASN A 46 8.79 -1.60 4.52
C ASN A 46 10.17 -0.93 4.38
N ALA A 47 10.40 0.13 5.15
CA ALA A 47 11.67 0.89 5.13
C ALA A 47 12.91 0.06 5.55
N ASN A 48 12.71 -1.05 6.26
CA ASN A 48 13.78 -1.98 6.62
C ASN A 48 14.06 -3.02 5.51
N GLY A 49 13.33 -2.94 4.39
CA GLY A 49 13.38 -3.89 3.28
C GLY A 49 12.66 -5.22 3.54
N GLU A 50 11.91 -5.33 4.63
CA GLU A 50 11.11 -6.52 4.94
C GLU A 50 9.90 -6.61 4.00
N ILE A 51 9.67 -7.81 3.47
CA ILE A 51 8.59 -8.09 2.53
C ILE A 51 7.34 -8.54 3.29
N VAL A 52 6.24 -7.86 3.05
CA VAL A 52 4.93 -8.17 3.63
C VAL A 52 4.02 -8.70 2.55
N VAL A 53 3.59 -9.95 2.69
CA VAL A 53 2.60 -10.57 1.79
C VAL A 53 1.26 -10.60 2.49
N MET A 54 0.25 -10.05 1.84
CA MET A 54 -1.11 -9.95 2.38
C MET A 54 -2.05 -10.89 1.63
N PRO A 55 -3.07 -11.44 2.31
CA PRO A 55 -4.15 -12.12 1.61
C PRO A 55 -4.95 -11.13 0.74
N PRO A 56 -5.76 -11.63 -0.21
CA PRO A 56 -6.79 -10.82 -0.85
C PRO A 56 -7.66 -10.12 0.18
N ALA A 57 -8.13 -8.91 -0.15
CA ALA A 57 -9.03 -8.16 0.71
C ALA A 57 -10.32 -8.94 0.98
N PHE A 58 -10.81 -8.88 2.23
CA PHE A 58 -12.10 -9.49 2.55
C PHE A 58 -13.23 -8.68 1.93
N SER A 59 -14.26 -9.39 1.44
CA SER A 59 -15.37 -8.80 0.68
C SER A 59 -16.11 -7.68 1.42
N ASP A 60 -16.19 -7.76 2.75
CA ASP A 60 -16.83 -6.72 3.56
C ASP A 60 -16.03 -5.41 3.57
N THR A 61 -14.70 -5.52 3.62
CA THR A 61 -13.78 -4.39 3.67
C THR A 61 -13.66 -3.79 2.28
N GLU A 62 -13.49 -4.62 1.26
CA GLU A 62 -13.34 -4.18 -0.11
C GLU A 62 -14.59 -3.44 -0.64
N ASN A 63 -15.80 -3.94 -0.33
CA ASN A 63 -17.05 -3.24 -0.69
C ASN A 63 -17.10 -1.82 -0.10
N ARG A 64 -16.54 -1.62 1.08
CA ARG A 64 -16.50 -0.31 1.72
C ARG A 64 -15.34 0.53 1.19
N ASN A 65 -14.20 -0.08 0.91
CA ASN A 65 -13.10 0.60 0.24
C ASN A 65 -13.55 1.17 -1.11
N GLY A 66 -14.26 0.39 -1.93
CA GLY A 66 -14.83 0.87 -3.18
C GLY A 66 -15.76 2.09 -3.02
N ARG A 67 -16.45 2.25 -1.87
CA ARG A 67 -17.26 3.46 -1.59
C ARG A 67 -16.41 4.64 -1.16
N VAL A 68 -15.31 4.41 -0.44
CA VAL A 68 -14.33 5.43 -0.07
C VAL A 68 -13.65 5.94 -1.34
N PHE A 69 -13.08 5.02 -2.13
CA PHE A 69 -12.46 5.32 -3.42
C PHE A 69 -13.41 6.08 -4.34
N ARG A 70 -14.66 5.63 -4.51
CA ARG A 70 -15.64 6.35 -5.32
C ARG A 70 -15.86 7.79 -4.88
N GLN A 71 -15.93 8.06 -3.58
CA GLN A 71 -16.12 9.41 -3.07
C GLN A 71 -14.89 10.27 -3.33
N LEU A 72 -13.69 9.73 -3.11
CA LEU A 72 -12.43 10.41 -3.40
C LEU A 72 -12.30 10.73 -4.90
N TYR A 73 -12.57 9.75 -5.76
CA TYR A 73 -12.54 9.88 -7.22
C TYR A 73 -13.52 10.95 -7.72
N VAL A 74 -14.79 10.89 -7.28
CA VAL A 74 -15.80 11.89 -7.70
C VAL A 74 -15.46 13.28 -7.20
N TRP A 75 -14.90 13.41 -6.01
CA TRP A 75 -14.44 14.69 -5.49
C TRP A 75 -13.28 15.24 -6.33
N ALA A 76 -12.29 14.41 -6.64
CA ALA A 76 -11.11 14.84 -7.37
C ALA A 76 -11.38 15.20 -8.85
N GLU A 77 -12.24 14.42 -9.50
CA GLU A 77 -12.70 14.70 -10.86
C GLU A 77 -13.46 16.03 -10.98
N ALA A 78 -13.98 16.58 -9.88
CA ALA A 78 -14.80 17.78 -9.92
C ALA A 78 -14.02 19.04 -10.35
N ASP A 79 -12.72 19.11 -10.05
CA ASP A 79 -11.83 20.18 -10.52
C ASP A 79 -10.73 19.71 -11.47
N GLY A 80 -10.51 18.39 -11.59
CA GLY A 80 -9.64 17.78 -12.60
C GLY A 80 -8.15 18.08 -12.39
N THR A 81 -7.76 18.50 -11.19
CA THR A 81 -6.38 18.92 -10.92
C THR A 81 -5.49 17.77 -10.43
N GLU A 82 -5.93 16.52 -10.58
CA GLU A 82 -5.62 15.46 -9.63
C GLU A 82 -5.69 14.05 -10.23
N GLU A 83 -4.89 13.13 -9.69
CA GLU A 83 -4.86 11.71 -10.03
C GLU A 83 -5.18 10.86 -8.81
N VAL A 84 -6.10 9.89 -8.96
CA VAL A 84 -6.61 9.06 -7.88
C VAL A 84 -6.35 7.59 -8.16
N PHE A 85 -5.90 6.88 -7.12
CA PHE A 85 -5.45 5.50 -7.22
C PHE A 85 -6.15 4.59 -6.19
N ASP A 86 -6.44 3.36 -6.61
CA ASP A 86 -7.13 2.35 -5.79
C ASP A 86 -6.18 1.53 -4.92
N SER A 87 -6.63 0.45 -4.29
CA SER A 87 -5.84 -0.35 -3.34
C SER A 87 -4.89 -1.39 -3.96
N SER A 88 -4.60 -1.28 -5.26
CA SER A 88 -3.82 -2.28 -6.00
C SER A 88 -2.46 -1.79 -6.51
N LEU A 89 -2.19 -0.48 -6.46
CA LEU A 89 -0.90 0.08 -6.87
C LEU A 89 0.16 0.04 -5.77
N GLY A 90 1.41 0.33 -6.16
CA GLY A 90 2.52 0.55 -5.25
C GLY A 90 3.15 1.93 -5.42
N PHE A 91 3.41 2.61 -4.30
CA PHE A 91 4.22 3.84 -4.25
C PHE A 91 5.55 3.56 -3.58
N THR A 92 6.65 3.90 -4.26
CA THR A 92 7.99 3.84 -3.67
C THR A 92 8.27 5.15 -2.94
N LEU A 93 8.40 5.08 -1.62
CA LEU A 93 8.66 6.19 -0.73
C LEU A 93 10.16 6.50 -0.65
N GLN A 94 10.52 7.71 -0.18
CA GLN A 94 11.91 8.17 -0.12
C GLN A 94 12.79 7.34 0.83
N ASN A 95 12.19 6.73 1.85
CA ASN A 95 12.85 5.82 2.77
C ASN A 95 13.04 4.39 2.22
N GLY A 96 12.67 4.15 0.95
CA GLY A 96 12.78 2.84 0.29
C GLY A 96 11.60 1.91 0.54
N ALA A 97 10.62 2.27 1.37
CA ALA A 97 9.40 1.50 1.50
C ALA A 97 8.60 1.52 0.20
N MET A 98 7.93 0.42 -0.13
CA MET A 98 6.90 0.38 -1.16
C MET A 98 5.56 0.06 -0.49
N ARG A 99 4.61 0.99 -0.57
CA ARG A 99 3.31 0.93 0.11
C ARG A 99 2.15 0.94 -0.86
N SER A 100 1.07 0.26 -0.48
CA SER A 100 -0.17 0.14 -1.23
C SER A 100 -1.34 0.56 -0.34
N PRO A 101 -1.59 1.87 -0.16
CA PRO A 101 -2.71 2.36 0.64
C PRO A 101 -4.06 1.98 0.00
N ASP A 102 -5.13 1.96 0.79
CA ASP A 102 -6.46 1.55 0.31
C ASP A 102 -7.08 2.54 -0.70
N ALA A 103 -6.71 3.82 -0.59
CA ALA A 103 -6.93 4.83 -1.62
C ALA A 103 -5.85 5.91 -1.52
N ALA A 104 -5.46 6.49 -2.65
CA ALA A 104 -4.48 7.58 -2.68
C ALA A 104 -4.86 8.63 -3.70
N TRP A 105 -4.36 9.84 -3.48
CA TRP A 105 -4.53 10.99 -4.35
C TRP A 105 -3.25 11.80 -4.46
N ILE A 106 -2.95 12.26 -5.68
CA ILE A 106 -1.77 13.05 -6.02
C ILE A 106 -2.21 14.23 -6.88
N LEU A 107 -1.65 15.42 -6.60
CA LEU A 107 -1.82 16.57 -7.49
C LEU A 107 -1.29 16.26 -8.89
N VAL A 108 -2.05 16.57 -9.94
CA VAL A 108 -1.70 16.25 -11.34
C VAL A 108 -0.36 16.86 -11.74
N ASP A 109 -0.03 18.06 -11.25
CA ASP A 109 1.26 18.71 -11.49
C ASP A 109 2.44 17.94 -10.90
N ARG A 110 2.23 17.21 -9.79
CA ARG A 110 3.25 16.33 -9.21
C ARG A 110 3.34 15.03 -9.99
N TRP A 111 2.20 14.46 -10.38
CA TRP A 111 2.16 13.24 -11.19
C TRP A 111 2.83 13.42 -12.56
N ASN A 112 2.53 14.52 -13.25
CA ASN A 112 3.07 14.85 -14.57
C ASN A 112 4.56 15.21 -14.58
N ARG A 113 5.20 15.32 -13.41
CA ARG A 113 6.67 15.48 -13.30
C ARG A 113 7.41 14.15 -13.30
N LEU A 114 6.69 13.04 -13.12
CA LEU A 114 7.28 11.71 -13.27
C LEU A 114 7.52 11.41 -14.74
N GLU A 115 8.62 10.72 -15.02
CA GLU A 115 8.84 10.16 -16.36
C GLU A 115 7.78 9.09 -16.67
N PRO A 116 7.41 8.88 -17.94
CA PRO A 116 6.40 7.89 -18.32
C PRO A 116 6.69 6.48 -17.77
N GLU A 117 7.96 6.07 -17.71
CA GLU A 117 8.37 4.78 -17.15
C GLU A 117 8.16 4.72 -15.63
N GLN A 118 8.30 5.85 -14.93
CA GLN A 118 8.03 5.95 -13.51
C GLN A 118 6.52 5.87 -13.23
N GLN A 119 5.69 6.52 -14.06
CA GLN A 119 4.23 6.41 -13.98
C GLN A 119 3.74 4.98 -14.25
N ALA A 120 4.42 4.25 -15.13
CA ALA A 120 4.10 2.86 -15.49
C ALA A 120 4.76 1.80 -14.58
N SER A 121 5.13 2.15 -13.35
CA SER A 121 5.78 1.26 -12.37
C SER A 121 5.29 1.52 -10.95
N PHE A 122 5.99 1.04 -9.92
CA PHE A 122 5.74 1.46 -8.54
C PHE A 122 6.20 2.89 -8.34
N ALA A 123 5.30 3.84 -8.63
CA ALA A 123 5.62 5.25 -8.81
C ALA A 123 6.49 5.78 -7.64
N PRO A 124 7.67 6.36 -7.92
CA PRO A 124 8.62 6.80 -6.90
C PRO A 124 8.22 8.16 -6.32
N ILE A 125 7.01 8.22 -5.78
CA ILE A 125 6.41 9.42 -5.25
C ILE A 125 5.54 9.08 -4.04
N ALA A 126 5.65 9.87 -2.97
CA ALA A 126 4.68 9.80 -1.89
C ALA A 126 3.38 10.51 -2.29
N PRO A 127 2.20 9.89 -2.07
CA PRO A 127 0.93 10.54 -2.35
C PRO A 127 0.75 11.83 -1.56
N ASP A 128 -0.04 12.78 -2.06
CA ASP A 128 -0.40 13.96 -1.27
C ASP A 128 -1.42 13.60 -0.17
N PHE A 129 -2.32 12.65 -0.46
CA PHE A 129 -3.32 12.14 0.46
C PHE A 129 -3.41 10.61 0.38
N VAL A 130 -3.59 9.94 1.53
CA VAL A 130 -3.90 8.50 1.57
C VAL A 130 -5.07 8.21 2.51
N VAL A 131 -5.75 7.12 2.23
CA VAL A 131 -6.70 6.48 3.14
C VAL A 131 -6.24 5.07 3.45
N GLU A 132 -6.30 4.70 4.72
CA GLU A 132 -6.22 3.32 5.20
C GLU A 132 -7.56 2.96 5.86
N LEU A 133 -8.19 1.90 5.40
CA LEU A 133 -9.47 1.41 5.88
C LEU A 133 -9.27 0.16 6.72
N ARG A 134 -9.41 0.29 8.04
CA ARG A 134 -9.19 -0.83 8.95
C ARG A 134 -10.11 -2.01 8.64
N SER A 135 -9.52 -3.15 8.28
CA SER A 135 -10.21 -4.42 8.06
C SER A 135 -10.43 -5.20 9.37
N SER A 136 -11.09 -6.36 9.27
CA SER A 136 -11.25 -7.25 10.43
C SER A 136 -9.92 -7.88 10.88
N SER A 137 -9.00 -8.16 9.95
CA SER A 137 -7.67 -8.74 10.22
C SER A 137 -6.64 -7.73 10.72
N ASP A 138 -6.88 -6.43 10.53
CA ASP A 138 -5.90 -5.41 10.93
C ASP A 138 -5.94 -5.07 12.41
N THR A 139 -4.75 -4.83 12.96
CA THR A 139 -4.59 -4.14 14.23
C THR A 139 -4.64 -2.63 14.01
N LEU A 140 -5.18 -1.89 14.98
CA LEU A 140 -5.18 -0.42 14.87
C LEU A 140 -3.75 0.13 14.90
N ALA A 141 -2.91 -0.43 15.77
CA ALA A 141 -1.52 -0.02 15.93
C ALA A 141 -0.74 -0.14 14.63
N SER A 142 -0.83 -1.27 13.92
CA SER A 142 -0.10 -1.46 12.65
C SER A 142 -0.49 -0.44 11.58
N LEU A 143 -1.73 0.04 11.55
CA LEU A 143 -2.16 1.09 10.62
C LEU A 143 -1.74 2.48 11.11
N GLN A 144 -1.78 2.72 12.43
CA GLN A 144 -1.28 3.96 13.02
C GLN A 144 0.21 4.14 12.80
N ASP A 145 1.00 3.06 12.82
CA ASP A 145 2.45 3.10 12.59
C ASP A 145 2.79 3.52 11.14
N LYS A 146 1.92 3.22 10.17
CA LYS A 146 2.07 3.68 8.77
C LYS A 146 1.87 5.20 8.63
N MET A 147 1.02 5.82 9.46
CA MET A 147 0.67 7.24 9.29
C MET A 147 1.87 8.19 9.44
N PRO A 148 2.71 8.09 10.50
CA PRO A 148 3.94 8.86 10.60
C PRO A 148 4.94 8.56 9.47
N GLU A 149 5.02 7.30 9.00
CA GLU A 149 5.88 6.94 7.87
C GLU A 149 5.45 7.70 6.61
N TYR A 150 4.16 7.70 6.29
CA TYR A 150 3.66 8.43 5.12
C TYR A 150 3.98 9.93 5.23
N VAL A 151 3.70 10.55 6.39
CA VAL A 151 3.98 11.99 6.61
C VAL A 151 5.48 12.28 6.48
N ALA A 152 6.34 11.44 7.07
CA ALA A 152 7.79 11.60 6.99
C ALA A 152 8.32 11.49 5.55
N ASN A 153 7.59 10.82 4.65
CA ASN A 153 7.94 10.68 3.24
C ASN A 153 7.29 11.72 2.32
N GLY A 154 6.61 12.73 2.88
CA GLY A 154 6.06 13.87 2.13
C GLY A 154 4.56 13.82 1.85
N MET A 155 3.84 12.88 2.47
CA MET A 155 2.37 12.92 2.49
C MET A 155 1.89 14.14 3.27
N ARG A 156 0.86 14.81 2.75
CA ARG A 156 0.29 16.01 3.38
C ARG A 156 -0.81 15.70 4.38
N LEU A 157 -1.58 14.63 4.13
CA LEU A 157 -2.73 14.24 4.94
C LEU A 157 -2.99 12.73 4.83
N GLY A 158 -3.24 12.05 5.94
CA GLY A 158 -3.62 10.65 5.95
C GLY A 158 -4.89 10.43 6.75
N TRP A 159 -5.82 9.63 6.23
CA TRP A 159 -7.00 9.21 6.97
C TRP A 159 -6.94 7.73 7.30
N LEU A 160 -6.92 7.42 8.59
CA LEU A 160 -7.14 6.07 9.07
C LEU A 160 -8.58 5.92 9.54
N ILE A 161 -9.39 5.19 8.77
CA ILE A 161 -10.79 4.95 9.07
C ILE A 161 -10.91 3.69 9.93
N ASP A 162 -11.06 3.87 11.25
CA ASP A 162 -11.36 2.78 12.18
C ASP A 162 -12.87 2.52 12.24
N ARG A 163 -13.31 1.58 11.39
CA ARG A 163 -14.71 1.14 11.35
C ARG A 163 -15.17 0.43 12.61
N LYS A 164 -14.26 -0.24 13.36
CA LYS A 164 -14.62 -0.98 14.57
C LYS A 164 -15.02 -0.02 15.69
N HIS A 165 -14.30 1.10 15.81
CA HIS A 165 -14.57 2.13 16.81
C HIS A 165 -15.39 3.32 16.27
N ARG A 166 -15.69 3.34 14.96
CA ARG A 166 -16.37 4.44 14.25
C ARG A 166 -15.62 5.76 14.40
N GLN A 167 -14.32 5.73 14.20
CA GLN A 167 -13.41 6.86 14.33
C GLN A 167 -12.63 7.07 13.04
N VAL A 168 -12.19 8.31 12.82
CA VAL A 168 -11.20 8.64 11.79
C VAL A 168 -10.03 9.29 12.53
N HIS A 169 -8.83 8.77 12.30
CA HIS A 169 -7.59 9.43 12.72
C HIS A 169 -7.05 10.20 11.53
N VAL A 170 -6.53 11.40 11.81
CA VAL A 170 -6.04 12.38 10.83
C VAL A 170 -4.63 12.82 11.23
#